data_AF-M5G6P3-F1
#
_entry.id   AF-M5G6P3-F1
#
_cell.length_a   1.000
_cell.length_b   1.000
_cell.length_c   1.000
_cell.angle_alpha   90.00
_cell.angle_beta   90.00
_cell.angle_gamma   90.00
#
_symmetry.space_group_name_H-M   'P 1'
#
loop_
_entity.id
_entity.type
_entity.pdbx_description
1 polymer ?
#
loop_
_entity_poly.entity_id
_entity_poly.type
_entity_poly.pdbx_seq_one_letter_code
_entity_poly.pdbx_strand_id
1 'polypeptide(L)'
;MSTPTIESLVAAMAATSVEEEKVYIYCTTEEAVAEATAVLTASEYVILDSEGQSLGRVDGKLSLVCIGTPHAGKIFVFDAVSVTKSIVASSGLAKLLEDESIRKVVWDGRMDYLEMLISWGVSMKGALDLQLAEIVSRGAVRGEQNSTRLYRLKDGFFSSLNVSGQAHLFEGLHLVLGMQKCLEQLDLDKEFTKDPYVQKMHKIGRSDRWMERPLSDRLIAYAAQDIKLLGKLYDTFQDKRWITPSGLSSLAQMSDRYLTMFQTRAQSVAYESRRIWIVLPLDILTTPTGRKHTCSYCSRSLSESCYEFDNGRTRRRPPCRLCHVVSMKRGASVNSWVSA
;
A
#
# COMPACT_ATOMS: atom_id res chain seq x y z
N MET A 1 -0.70 65.49 11.26
CA MET A 1 -0.34 64.11 10.87
C MET A 1 -0.70 63.22 12.04
N SER A 2 -1.82 62.49 11.94
CA SER A 2 -2.35 61.71 13.05
C SER A 2 -1.64 60.36 13.11
N THR A 3 -1.05 60.04 14.25
CA THR A 3 -0.44 58.75 14.55
C THR A 3 -1.51 57.64 14.55
N PRO A 4 -1.23 56.47 13.94
CA PRO A 4 -2.19 55.38 13.93
C PRO A 4 -2.43 54.87 15.36
N THR A 5 -3.68 54.52 15.67
CA THR A 5 -4.03 53.95 16.97
C THR A 5 -3.55 52.51 17.08
N ILE A 6 -3.29 52.04 18.29
CA ILE A 6 -2.85 50.66 18.56
C ILE A 6 -3.84 49.65 17.97
N GLU A 7 -5.14 49.95 17.98
CA GLU A 7 -6.17 49.11 17.35
C GLU A 7 -6.00 48.97 15.83
N SER A 8 -5.56 50.03 15.11
CA SER A 8 -5.33 49.93 13.67
C SER A 8 -4.10 49.10 13.32
N LEU A 9 -3.09 49.11 14.20
CA LEU A 9 -1.90 48.26 14.07
C LEU A 9 -2.24 46.79 14.38
N VAL A 10 -3.06 46.51 15.40
CA VAL A 10 -3.53 45.16 15.73
C VAL A 10 -4.44 44.60 14.64
N ALA A 11 -5.30 45.42 14.02
CA ALA A 11 -6.13 45.01 12.88
C ALA A 11 -5.30 44.72 11.61
N ALA A 12 -4.24 45.50 11.35
CA ALA A 12 -3.33 45.24 10.22
C ALA A 12 -2.48 43.97 10.43
N MET A 13 -2.09 43.67 11.67
CA MET A 13 -1.40 42.43 12.04
C MET A 13 -2.33 41.21 12.03
N ALA A 14 -3.63 41.37 12.29
CA ALA A 14 -4.64 40.32 12.13
C ALA A 14 -5.02 40.06 10.65
N ALA A 15 -4.81 41.04 9.76
CA ALA A 15 -5.04 40.92 8.32
C ALA A 15 -3.83 40.37 7.55
N THR A 16 -2.69 40.16 8.21
CA THR A 16 -1.55 39.41 7.68
C THR A 16 -1.51 38.03 8.29
N SER A 17 -2.55 37.24 8.02
CA SER A 17 -2.38 35.80 8.02
C SER A 17 -1.33 35.50 6.95
N VAL A 18 -0.11 35.18 7.38
CA VAL A 18 0.85 34.51 6.50
C VAL A 18 0.13 33.22 6.11
N GLU A 19 -0.46 33.18 4.91
CA GLU A 19 -0.92 31.93 4.33
C GLU A 19 0.32 31.05 4.30
N GLU A 20 0.40 30.06 5.19
CA GLU A 20 1.40 29.01 5.10
C GLU A 20 1.32 28.48 3.67
N GLU A 21 2.42 28.62 2.94
CA GLU A 21 2.50 28.23 1.54
C GLU A 21 2.02 26.77 1.44
N LYS A 22 0.89 26.56 0.76
CA LYS A 22 0.31 25.22 0.64
C LYS A 22 1.34 24.32 -0.01
N VAL A 23 1.79 23.30 0.73
CA VAL A 23 2.85 22.38 0.28
C VAL A 23 2.33 21.37 -0.76
N TYR A 24 1.18 21.65 -1.39
CA TYR A 24 0.53 20.81 -2.38
C TYR A 24 -0.36 21.65 -3.32
N ILE A 25 -0.63 21.10 -4.50
CA ILE A 25 -1.55 21.63 -5.49
C ILE A 25 -2.78 20.73 -5.53
N TYR A 26 -3.97 21.28 -5.27
CA TYR A 26 -5.24 20.54 -5.32
C TYR A 26 -5.84 20.59 -6.72
N CYS A 27 -5.89 19.45 -7.40
CA CYS A 27 -6.30 19.33 -8.79
C CYS A 27 -7.75 18.87 -8.88
N THR A 28 -8.66 19.78 -9.26
CA THR A 28 -10.10 19.51 -9.43
C THR A 28 -10.61 19.75 -10.84
N THR A 29 -9.83 20.40 -11.71
CA THR A 29 -10.19 20.70 -13.11
C THR A 29 -9.30 19.93 -14.09
N GLU A 30 -9.75 19.78 -15.33
CA GLU A 30 -8.99 19.09 -16.38
C GLU A 30 -7.65 19.77 -16.65
N GLU A 31 -7.62 21.11 -16.67
CA GLU A 31 -6.40 21.91 -16.89
C GLU A 31 -5.39 21.67 -15.76
N ALA A 32 -5.83 21.74 -14.51
CA ALA A 32 -4.96 21.49 -13.35
C ALA A 32 -4.41 20.06 -13.35
N VAL A 33 -5.21 19.08 -13.78
CA VAL A 33 -4.78 17.68 -13.92
C VAL A 33 -3.74 17.55 -15.03
N ALA A 34 -3.94 18.20 -16.17
CA ALA A 34 -3.00 18.17 -17.30
C ALA A 34 -1.65 18.83 -16.94
N GLU A 35 -1.67 19.98 -16.27
CA GLU A 35 -0.46 20.66 -15.78
C GLU A 35 0.31 19.81 -14.77
N ALA A 36 -0.40 19.23 -13.79
CA ALA A 36 0.20 18.33 -12.82
C ALA A 36 0.82 17.10 -13.50
N THR A 37 0.09 16.49 -14.44
CA THR A 37 0.55 15.32 -15.19
C THR A 37 1.83 15.65 -15.98
N ALA A 38 1.92 16.80 -16.63
CA ALA A 38 3.12 17.19 -17.37
C ALA A 38 4.37 17.27 -16.47
N VAL A 39 4.22 17.79 -15.23
CA VAL A 39 5.31 17.83 -14.25
C VAL A 39 5.69 16.41 -13.79
N LEU A 40 4.69 15.57 -13.50
CA LEU A 40 4.90 14.21 -13.01
C LEU A 40 5.53 13.30 -14.07
N THR A 41 5.12 13.41 -15.34
CA THR A 41 5.68 12.63 -16.45
C THR A 41 7.16 12.94 -16.71
N ALA A 42 7.64 14.12 -16.34
CA ALA A 42 9.06 14.48 -16.44
C ALA A 42 9.93 13.88 -15.31
N SER A 43 9.33 13.19 -14.34
CA SER A 43 10.04 12.63 -13.19
C SER A 43 10.54 11.20 -13.44
N GLU A 44 11.70 10.85 -12.88
CA GLU A 44 12.23 9.47 -12.94
C GLU A 44 11.32 8.47 -12.19
N TYR A 45 10.75 8.92 -11.08
CA TYR A 45 9.77 8.19 -10.30
C TYR A 45 8.79 9.17 -9.68
N VAL A 46 7.64 8.65 -9.27
CA VAL A 46 6.63 9.36 -8.51
C VAL A 46 6.30 8.58 -7.24
N ILE A 47 5.87 9.29 -6.20
CA ILE A 47 5.38 8.72 -4.95
C ILE A 47 3.87 8.79 -4.99
N LEU A 48 3.17 7.71 -4.65
CA LEU A 48 1.73 7.62 -4.82
C LEU A 48 1.06 7.03 -3.59
N ASP A 49 -0.07 7.63 -3.22
CA ASP A 49 -0.99 7.13 -2.21
C ASP A 49 -2.43 7.50 -2.57
N SER A 50 -3.42 6.81 -2.00
CA SER A 50 -4.82 7.12 -2.23
C SER A 50 -5.66 7.09 -0.96
N GLU A 51 -6.71 7.92 -0.96
CA GLU A 51 -7.62 8.04 0.17
C GLU A 51 -9.06 7.85 -0.28
N GLY A 52 -9.89 7.33 0.62
CA GLY A 52 -11.31 7.20 0.34
C GLY A 52 -12.12 6.41 1.35
N GLN A 53 -13.38 6.22 0.99
CA GLN A 53 -14.30 5.42 1.80
C GLN A 53 -13.98 3.93 1.61
N SER A 54 -13.67 3.23 2.70
CA SER A 54 -13.63 1.76 2.74
C SER A 54 -12.93 1.11 1.53
N LEU A 55 -11.76 1.61 1.13
CA LEU A 55 -11.08 1.17 -0.10
C LEU A 55 -10.95 -0.36 -0.17
N GLY A 56 -11.29 -0.93 -1.32
CA GLY A 56 -11.32 -2.36 -1.57
C GLY A 56 -12.47 -3.13 -0.90
N ARG A 57 -13.42 -2.45 -0.24
CA ARG A 57 -14.66 -3.05 0.29
C ARG A 57 -15.81 -2.90 -0.70
N VAL A 58 -16.93 -3.57 -0.41
CA VAL A 58 -18.12 -3.57 -1.29
C VAL A 58 -18.58 -2.14 -1.61
N ASP A 59 -18.63 -1.27 -0.60
CA ASP A 59 -19.03 0.13 -0.69
C ASP A 59 -17.84 1.09 -0.91
N GLY A 60 -16.68 0.56 -1.30
CA GLY A 60 -15.46 1.33 -1.51
C GLY A 60 -15.66 2.50 -2.48
N LYS A 61 -15.03 3.64 -2.22
CA LYS A 61 -15.00 4.79 -3.14
C LYS A 61 -13.67 5.50 -3.02
N LEU A 62 -13.00 5.68 -4.16
CA LEU A 62 -11.82 6.52 -4.28
C LEU A 62 -12.21 7.99 -4.12
N SER A 63 -11.54 8.71 -3.23
CA SER A 63 -11.78 10.14 -2.99
C SER A 63 -10.64 11.00 -3.49
N LEU A 64 -9.40 10.64 -3.14
CA LEU A 64 -8.20 11.34 -3.55
C LEU A 64 -7.19 10.36 -4.11
N VAL A 65 -6.40 10.82 -5.07
CA VAL A 65 -5.12 10.22 -5.43
C VAL A 65 -4.07 11.30 -5.25
N CYS A 66 -3.05 11.02 -4.46
CA CYS A 66 -1.97 11.96 -4.19
C CYS A 66 -0.72 11.47 -4.90
N ILE A 67 -0.05 12.36 -5.64
CA ILE A 67 1.16 12.01 -6.37
C ILE A 67 2.23 13.08 -6.13
N GLY A 68 3.38 12.63 -5.62
CA GLY A 68 4.57 13.44 -5.43
C GLY A 68 5.61 13.20 -6.50
N THR A 69 6.34 14.24 -6.87
CA THR A 69 7.63 14.15 -7.57
C THR A 69 8.72 13.55 -6.65
N PRO A 70 9.92 13.24 -7.15
CA PRO A 70 11.02 12.72 -6.34
C PRO A 70 11.25 13.53 -5.05
N HIS A 71 11.54 12.82 -3.96
CA HIS A 71 11.70 13.36 -2.61
C HIS A 71 10.48 14.15 -2.09
N ALA A 72 9.31 13.96 -2.70
CA ALA A 72 8.10 14.74 -2.45
C ALA A 72 8.29 16.26 -2.67
N GLY A 73 9.17 16.66 -3.60
CA GLY A 73 9.51 18.08 -3.84
C GLY A 73 8.34 18.95 -4.33
N LYS A 74 7.40 18.34 -5.06
CA LYS A 74 6.08 18.89 -5.42
C LYS A 74 5.04 17.80 -5.26
N ILE A 75 3.89 18.15 -4.70
CA ILE A 75 2.80 17.22 -4.38
C ILE A 75 1.52 17.71 -5.05
N PHE A 76 0.86 16.81 -5.76
CA PHE A 76 -0.42 17.04 -6.42
C PHE A 76 -1.47 16.14 -5.78
N VAL A 77 -2.59 16.72 -5.37
CA VAL A 77 -3.71 16.00 -4.77
C VAL A 77 -4.86 16.06 -5.75
N PHE A 78 -5.12 14.96 -6.44
CA PHE A 78 -6.19 14.82 -7.42
C PHE A 78 -7.50 14.47 -6.71
N ASP A 79 -8.52 15.33 -6.82
CA ASP A 79 -9.85 15.03 -6.33
C ASP A 79 -10.51 13.98 -7.22
N ALA A 80 -10.44 12.71 -6.86
CA ALA A 80 -10.94 11.61 -7.68
C ALA A 80 -12.48 11.61 -7.84
N VAL A 81 -13.21 12.42 -7.07
CA VAL A 81 -14.65 12.64 -7.28
C VAL A 81 -14.90 13.61 -8.42
N SER A 82 -14.06 14.66 -8.55
CA SER A 82 -14.14 15.63 -9.65
C SER A 82 -13.39 15.16 -10.91
N VAL A 83 -12.26 14.48 -10.73
CA VAL A 83 -11.39 13.97 -11.78
C VAL A 83 -11.97 12.65 -12.30
N THR A 84 -12.83 12.76 -13.30
CA THR A 84 -13.52 11.63 -13.92
C THR A 84 -12.59 10.79 -14.80
N LYS A 85 -13.01 9.57 -15.14
CA LYS A 85 -12.30 8.71 -16.09
C LYS A 85 -11.97 9.42 -17.42
N SER A 86 -12.84 10.29 -17.93
CA SER A 86 -12.57 11.02 -19.17
C SER A 86 -11.43 12.02 -18.98
N ILE A 87 -11.44 12.77 -17.87
CA ILE A 87 -10.36 13.72 -17.52
C ILE A 87 -9.04 12.98 -17.33
N VAL A 88 -9.04 11.84 -16.62
CA VAL A 88 -7.83 11.00 -16.43
C VAL A 88 -7.24 10.56 -17.78
N ALA A 89 -8.10 10.25 -18.76
CA ALA A 89 -7.67 9.86 -20.10
C ALA A 89 -7.17 11.04 -20.95
N SER A 90 -7.91 12.16 -20.98
CA SER A 90 -7.58 13.33 -21.82
C SER A 90 -6.38 14.12 -21.33
N SER A 91 -6.19 14.21 -20.01
CA SER A 91 -5.05 14.89 -19.37
C SER A 91 -3.72 14.14 -19.46
N GLY A 92 -3.75 12.86 -19.85
CA GLY A 92 -2.57 11.99 -19.87
C GLY A 92 -2.26 11.28 -18.54
N LEU A 93 -3.03 11.52 -17.48
CA LEU A 93 -2.81 10.88 -16.17
C LEU A 93 -2.90 9.35 -16.24
N ALA A 94 -3.83 8.80 -17.06
CA ALA A 94 -3.87 7.36 -17.33
C ALA A 94 -2.53 6.86 -17.89
N LYS A 95 -1.96 7.57 -18.89
CA LYS A 95 -0.71 7.18 -19.53
C LYS A 95 0.44 7.17 -18.53
N LEU A 96 0.54 8.19 -17.67
CA LEU A 96 1.53 8.24 -16.58
C LEU A 96 1.44 7.02 -15.65
N LEU A 97 0.25 6.69 -15.18
CA LEU A 97 0.03 5.59 -14.25
C LEU A 97 0.31 4.23 -14.89
N GLU A 98 0.03 4.08 -16.18
CA GLU A 98 0.25 2.85 -16.95
C GLU A 98 1.68 2.71 -17.53
N ASP A 99 2.50 3.76 -17.46
CA ASP A 99 3.87 3.76 -17.98
C ASP A 99 4.83 3.01 -17.05
N GLU A 100 5.31 1.84 -17.47
CA GLU A 100 6.27 1.03 -16.71
C GLU A 100 7.66 1.67 -16.56
N SER A 101 8.01 2.63 -17.42
CA SER A 101 9.30 3.34 -17.35
C SER A 101 9.34 4.36 -16.21
N ILE A 102 8.18 4.87 -15.78
CA ILE A 102 8.05 5.78 -14.65
C ILE A 102 7.64 4.96 -13.43
N ARG A 103 8.53 4.87 -12.44
CA ARG A 103 8.27 4.07 -11.25
C ARG A 103 7.24 4.73 -10.34
N LYS A 104 6.26 3.98 -9.85
CA LYS A 104 5.30 4.43 -8.82
C LYS A 104 5.67 3.85 -7.46
N VAL A 105 6.23 4.65 -6.57
CA VAL A 105 6.58 4.23 -5.21
C VAL A 105 5.35 4.30 -4.32
N VAL A 106 4.97 3.17 -3.72
CA VAL A 106 3.76 3.03 -2.90
C VAL A 106 4.05 2.26 -1.61
N TRP A 107 3.15 2.33 -0.63
CA TRP A 107 3.15 1.43 0.52
C TRP A 107 1.89 0.57 0.52
N ASP A 108 2.03 -0.75 0.37
CA ASP A 108 0.87 -1.65 0.34
C ASP A 108 -0.18 -1.27 -0.71
N GLY A 109 0.28 -1.10 -1.96
CA GLY A 109 -0.48 -0.48 -3.05
C GLY A 109 -1.70 -1.27 -3.56
N ARG A 110 -2.11 -2.33 -2.86
CA ARG A 110 -3.13 -3.29 -3.33
C ARG A 110 -4.49 -2.62 -3.49
N MET A 111 -4.87 -1.81 -2.52
CA MET A 111 -6.17 -1.14 -2.54
C MET A 111 -6.13 0.08 -3.47
N ASP A 112 -5.01 0.79 -3.55
CA ASP A 112 -4.79 1.89 -4.49
C ASP A 112 -4.95 1.42 -5.94
N TYR A 113 -4.25 0.34 -6.30
CA TYR A 113 -4.38 -0.29 -7.61
C TYR A 113 -5.83 -0.70 -7.90
N LEU A 114 -6.47 -1.42 -6.97
CA LEU A 114 -7.82 -1.93 -7.16
C LEU A 114 -8.83 -0.80 -7.37
N GLU A 115 -8.71 0.28 -6.60
CA GLU A 115 -9.66 1.40 -6.65
C GLU A 115 -9.42 2.31 -7.86
N MET A 116 -8.19 2.47 -8.34
CA MET A 116 -7.91 3.12 -9.63
C MET A 116 -8.43 2.31 -10.81
N LEU A 117 -8.26 0.98 -10.76
CA LEU A 117 -8.79 0.09 -11.79
C LEU A 117 -10.32 0.17 -11.86
N ILE A 118 -11.00 0.17 -10.72
CA ILE A 118 -12.46 0.22 -10.67
C ILE A 118 -12.99 1.61 -11.03
N SER A 119 -12.41 2.67 -10.45
CA SER A 119 -12.95 4.04 -10.56
C SER A 119 -12.59 4.69 -11.89
N TRP A 120 -11.38 4.44 -12.39
CA TRP A 120 -10.86 5.08 -13.61
C TRP A 120 -10.60 4.10 -14.75
N GLY A 121 -10.63 2.79 -14.51
CA GLY A 121 -10.24 1.81 -15.53
C GLY A 121 -8.75 1.83 -15.83
N VAL A 122 -7.93 2.36 -14.91
CA VAL A 122 -6.48 2.49 -15.07
C VAL A 122 -5.79 1.29 -14.43
N SER A 123 -4.97 0.59 -15.20
CA SER A 123 -4.17 -0.52 -14.68
C SER A 123 -2.76 -0.04 -14.38
N MET A 124 -2.53 0.47 -13.16
CA MET A 124 -1.23 1.02 -12.78
C MET A 124 -0.11 -0.02 -12.94
N LYS A 125 0.98 0.38 -13.59
CA LYS A 125 2.15 -0.49 -13.85
C LYS A 125 3.43 0.09 -13.29
N GLY A 126 4.53 -0.64 -13.24
CA GLY A 126 5.82 -0.09 -12.78
C GLY A 126 5.83 0.34 -11.30
N ALA A 127 4.96 -0.25 -10.48
CA ALA A 127 4.92 0.04 -9.06
C ALA A 127 6.10 -0.59 -8.32
N LEU A 128 6.61 0.11 -7.30
CA LEU A 128 7.55 -0.39 -6.31
C LEU A 128 6.91 -0.23 -4.93
N ASP A 129 6.66 -1.35 -4.27
CA ASP A 129 6.00 -1.41 -2.97
C ASP A 129 7.02 -1.48 -1.83
N LEU A 130 7.02 -0.46 -0.98
CA LEU A 130 7.93 -0.34 0.16
C LEU A 130 7.68 -1.40 1.23
N GLN A 131 6.45 -1.91 1.39
CA GLN A 131 6.18 -2.99 2.34
C GLN A 131 6.92 -4.28 1.92
N LEU A 132 7.02 -4.54 0.61
CA LEU A 132 7.81 -5.67 0.09
C LEU A 132 9.30 -5.42 0.20
N ALA A 133 9.76 -4.19 -0.06
CA ALA A 133 11.17 -3.83 0.12
C ALA A 133 11.63 -4.07 1.57
N GLU A 134 10.80 -3.70 2.55
CA GLU A 134 11.07 -3.99 3.97
C GLU A 134 11.22 -5.50 4.20
N ILE A 135 10.28 -6.32 3.70
CA ILE A 135 10.33 -7.78 3.88
C ILE A 135 11.57 -8.40 3.25
N VAL A 136 11.92 -8.01 2.02
CA VAL A 136 13.10 -8.50 1.31
C VAL A 136 14.39 -8.10 2.04
N SER A 137 14.45 -6.87 2.55
CA SER A 137 15.62 -6.35 3.26
C SER A 137 15.97 -7.16 4.51
N ARG A 138 14.98 -7.76 5.18
CA ARG A 138 15.17 -8.54 6.41
C ARG A 138 16.25 -9.60 6.24
N GLY A 139 16.13 -10.43 5.20
CA GLY A 139 17.11 -11.47 4.90
C GLY A 139 18.30 -10.92 4.12
N ALA A 140 18.04 -10.20 3.03
CA ALA A 140 19.07 -9.84 2.06
C ALA A 140 20.07 -8.78 2.56
N VAL A 141 19.67 -7.92 3.49
CA VAL A 141 20.46 -6.78 3.95
C VAL A 141 20.70 -6.84 5.46
N ARG A 142 19.66 -7.17 6.22
CA ARG A 142 19.68 -7.15 7.69
C ARG A 142 20.11 -8.50 8.30
N GLY A 143 20.35 -9.53 7.48
CA GLY A 143 20.87 -10.82 7.91
C GLY A 143 19.93 -11.62 8.83
N GLU A 144 18.62 -11.38 8.73
CA GLU A 144 17.62 -12.09 9.52
C GLU A 144 17.71 -13.60 9.32
N GLN A 145 17.85 -14.32 10.43
CA GLN A 145 17.88 -15.78 10.43
C GLN A 145 16.47 -16.36 10.41
N ASN A 146 16.35 -17.58 9.88
CA ASN A 146 15.05 -18.27 9.81
C ASN A 146 14.39 -18.44 11.20
N SER A 147 15.18 -18.64 12.26
CA SER A 147 14.69 -18.71 13.65
C SER A 147 13.98 -17.42 14.06
N THR A 148 14.54 -16.25 13.72
CA THR A 148 13.94 -14.93 13.97
C THR A 148 12.66 -14.73 13.17
N ARG A 149 12.62 -15.18 11.91
CA ARG A 149 11.39 -15.16 11.08
C ARG A 149 10.28 -16.01 11.71
N LEU A 150 10.58 -17.24 12.10
CA LEU A 150 9.63 -18.15 12.73
C LEU A 150 9.16 -17.62 14.09
N TYR A 151 10.06 -17.04 14.89
CA TYR A 151 9.70 -16.38 16.14
C TYR A 151 8.70 -15.24 15.90
N ARG A 152 8.94 -14.39 14.89
CA ARG A 152 8.02 -13.32 14.52
C ARG A 152 6.64 -13.82 14.10
N LEU A 153 6.58 -14.90 13.30
CA LEU A 153 5.31 -15.53 12.93
C LEU A 153 4.57 -16.06 14.16
N LYS A 154 5.27 -16.73 15.07
CA LYS A 154 4.72 -17.23 16.33
C LYS A 154 4.18 -16.09 17.19
N ASP A 155 5.00 -15.10 17.49
CA ASP A 155 4.66 -13.99 18.38
C ASP A 155 3.55 -13.10 17.80
N GLY A 156 3.66 -12.77 16.51
CA GLY A 156 2.75 -11.80 15.90
C GLY A 156 1.39 -12.35 15.48
N PHE A 157 1.28 -13.64 15.11
CA PHE A 157 0.00 -14.17 14.63
C PHE A 157 -0.28 -15.63 14.99
N PHE A 158 0.72 -16.51 15.03
CA PHE A 158 0.53 -17.96 15.17
C PHE A 158 0.86 -18.51 16.57
N SER A 159 0.65 -17.70 17.62
CA SER A 159 1.05 -18.01 18.99
C SER A 159 0.46 -19.30 19.57
N SER A 160 -0.73 -19.70 19.08
CA SER A 160 -1.41 -20.93 19.47
C SER A 160 -0.93 -22.20 18.75
N LEU A 161 0.01 -22.09 17.82
CA LEU A 161 0.55 -23.22 17.06
C LEU A 161 1.98 -23.54 17.47
N ASN A 162 2.36 -24.83 17.38
CA ASN A 162 3.76 -25.24 17.44
C ASN A 162 4.48 -24.91 16.13
N VAL A 163 4.78 -23.62 15.92
CA VAL A 163 5.43 -23.10 14.70
C VAL A 163 6.80 -23.76 14.50
N SER A 164 7.62 -23.86 15.55
CA SER A 164 8.97 -24.44 15.48
C SER A 164 8.94 -25.93 15.12
N GLY A 165 8.04 -26.70 15.72
CA GLY A 165 7.87 -28.12 15.39
C GLY A 165 7.27 -28.39 14.01
N GLN A 166 6.68 -27.38 13.37
CA GLN A 166 6.06 -27.48 12.05
C GLN A 166 6.67 -26.50 11.04
N ALA A 167 7.96 -26.17 11.19
CA ALA A 167 8.62 -25.11 10.43
C ALA A 167 8.44 -25.21 8.90
N HIS A 168 8.34 -26.43 8.35
CA HIS A 168 8.10 -26.67 6.92
C HIS A 168 6.77 -26.09 6.41
N LEU A 169 5.73 -25.98 7.25
CA LEU A 169 4.45 -25.36 6.90
C LEU A 169 4.55 -23.82 6.82
N PHE A 170 5.55 -23.24 7.50
CA PHE A 170 5.74 -21.79 7.62
C PHE A 170 6.86 -21.26 6.72
N GLU A 171 7.54 -22.13 5.99
CA GLU A 171 8.58 -21.72 5.06
C GLU A 171 8.00 -20.78 3.99
N GLY A 172 8.69 -19.65 3.79
CA GLY A 172 8.27 -18.62 2.85
C GLY A 172 7.13 -17.73 3.36
N LEU A 173 6.60 -17.95 4.57
CA LEU A 173 5.64 -17.06 5.19
C LEU A 173 6.35 -15.91 5.90
N HIS A 174 5.83 -14.70 5.73
CA HIS A 174 6.36 -13.48 6.36
C HIS A 174 5.20 -12.66 6.90
N LEU A 175 5.31 -12.15 8.13
CA LEU A 175 4.38 -11.10 8.57
C LEU A 175 4.70 -9.79 7.85
N VAL A 176 3.67 -9.13 7.36
CA VAL A 176 3.78 -7.77 6.83
C VAL A 176 3.77 -6.76 7.98
N LEU A 177 4.50 -5.65 7.83
CA LEU A 177 4.44 -4.53 8.77
C LEU A 177 3.49 -3.46 8.23
N GLY A 178 2.76 -2.79 9.11
CA GLY A 178 2.09 -1.54 8.77
C GLY A 178 3.09 -0.39 8.74
N MET A 179 2.80 0.65 7.95
CA MET A 179 3.70 1.80 7.75
C MET A 179 4.18 2.42 9.06
N GLN A 180 3.26 2.64 10.00
CA GLN A 180 3.61 3.20 11.31
C GLN A 180 4.66 2.36 12.05
N LYS A 181 4.51 1.03 12.08
CA LYS A 181 5.48 0.16 12.75
C LYS A 181 6.83 0.19 12.06
N CYS A 182 6.86 0.42 10.74
CA CYS A 182 8.10 0.59 10.00
C CYS A 182 8.80 1.89 10.39
N LEU A 183 8.06 3.00 10.50
CA LEU A 183 8.60 4.29 10.97
C LEU A 183 9.20 4.17 12.37
N GLU A 184 8.48 3.52 13.30
CA GLU A 184 8.96 3.25 14.67
C GLU A 184 10.27 2.44 14.66
N GLN A 185 10.39 1.42 13.80
CA GLN A 185 11.62 0.63 13.68
C GLN A 185 12.79 1.40 13.05
N LEU A 186 12.51 2.51 12.38
CA LEU A 186 13.48 3.38 11.73
C LEU A 186 13.77 4.65 12.54
N ASP A 187 13.15 4.80 13.71
CA ASP A 187 13.19 6.01 14.54
C ASP A 187 12.70 7.28 13.79
N LEU A 188 11.81 7.11 12.80
CA LEU A 188 11.24 8.20 11.98
C LEU A 188 9.86 8.66 12.46
N ASP A 189 9.26 7.95 13.41
CA ASP A 189 7.92 8.24 13.93
C ASP A 189 7.82 9.60 14.65
N LYS A 190 8.94 10.13 15.13
CA LYS A 190 9.01 11.46 15.76
C LYS A 190 8.95 12.61 14.76
N GLU A 191 9.34 12.39 13.51
CA GLU A 191 9.31 13.40 12.45
C GLU A 191 7.89 13.55 11.86
N PHE A 192 7.05 12.52 12.00
CA PHE A 192 5.70 12.48 11.42
C PHE A 192 4.67 12.26 12.53
N THR A 193 4.16 13.37 13.08
CA THR A 193 3.04 13.29 14.01
C THR A 193 1.77 12.98 13.25
N LYS A 194 1.19 11.82 13.50
CA LYS A 194 -0.12 11.46 12.95
C LYS A 194 -1.17 12.48 13.35
N ASP A 195 -2.02 12.87 12.39
CA ASP A 195 -3.13 13.77 12.68
C ASP A 195 -4.16 13.08 13.63
N PRO A 196 -4.40 13.62 14.84
CA PRO A 196 -5.29 12.98 15.81
C PRO A 196 -6.75 12.88 15.36
N TYR A 197 -7.22 13.80 14.50
CA TYR A 197 -8.57 13.74 13.94
C TYR A 197 -8.68 12.60 12.95
N VAL A 198 -7.74 12.46 12.03
CA VAL A 198 -7.74 11.39 11.02
C VAL A 198 -7.56 10.03 11.69
N GLN A 199 -6.67 9.91 12.68
CA GLN A 199 -6.57 8.71 13.51
C GLN A 199 -7.91 8.35 14.17
N LYS A 200 -8.56 9.32 14.80
CA LYS A 200 -9.85 9.10 15.47
C LYS A 200 -10.88 8.66 14.45
N MET A 201 -10.94 9.32 13.29
CA MET A 201 -11.84 9.01 12.17
C MET A 201 -11.68 7.56 11.71
N HIS A 202 -10.46 7.09 11.45
CA HIS A 202 -10.21 5.68 11.11
C HIS A 202 -10.60 4.72 12.24
N LYS A 203 -10.27 5.07 13.50
CA LYS A 203 -10.59 4.25 14.67
C LYS A 203 -12.10 4.03 14.85
N ILE A 204 -12.91 5.03 14.53
CA ILE A 204 -14.38 4.94 14.61
C ILE A 204 -15.02 4.51 13.27
N GLY A 205 -14.24 4.10 12.28
CA GLY A 205 -14.74 3.61 10.99
C GLY A 205 -15.44 4.67 10.14
N ARG A 206 -15.08 5.95 10.30
CA ARG A 206 -15.71 7.08 9.59
C ARG A 206 -14.98 7.48 8.31
N SER A 207 -14.54 6.50 7.53
CA SER A 207 -13.90 6.74 6.22
C SER A 207 -14.84 7.38 5.19
N ASP A 208 -16.16 7.35 5.43
CA ASP A 208 -17.16 8.09 4.64
C ASP A 208 -16.86 9.59 4.56
N ARG A 209 -16.19 10.16 5.57
CA ARG A 209 -15.80 11.57 5.61
C ARG A 209 -14.90 11.99 4.45
N TRP A 210 -14.12 11.06 3.90
CA TRP A 210 -13.32 11.32 2.71
C TRP A 210 -14.18 11.73 1.52
N MET A 211 -15.46 11.35 1.47
CA MET A 211 -16.37 11.65 0.36
C MET A 211 -17.11 12.98 0.51
N GLU A 212 -16.95 13.70 1.62
CA GLU A 212 -17.58 15.01 1.83
C GLU A 212 -17.03 16.05 0.85
N ARG A 213 -17.90 16.93 0.32
CA ARG A 213 -17.51 18.03 -0.57
C ARG A 213 -18.19 19.35 -0.15
N PRO A 214 -17.46 20.49 -0.09
CA PRO A 214 -16.01 20.59 -0.30
C PRO A 214 -15.26 19.78 0.77
N LEU A 215 -14.18 19.10 0.34
CA LEU A 215 -13.40 18.28 1.25
C LEU A 215 -12.64 19.20 2.19
N SER A 216 -12.55 18.85 3.48
CA SER A 216 -11.87 19.72 4.45
C SER A 216 -10.40 19.87 4.10
N ASP A 217 -9.86 21.09 4.20
CA ASP A 217 -8.43 21.37 3.99
C ASP A 217 -7.53 20.47 4.83
N ARG A 218 -7.97 20.12 6.05
CA ARG A 218 -7.25 19.19 6.94
C ARG A 218 -7.05 17.80 6.33
N LEU A 219 -8.07 17.25 5.68
CA LEU A 219 -8.00 15.94 5.02
C LEU A 219 -7.13 15.99 3.77
N ILE A 220 -7.20 17.08 3.00
CA ILE A 220 -6.33 17.30 1.83
C ILE A 220 -4.86 17.42 2.26
N ALA A 221 -4.60 18.21 3.30
CA ALA A 221 -3.25 18.38 3.86
C ALA A 221 -2.70 17.07 4.46
N TYR A 222 -3.56 16.26 5.11
CA TYR A 222 -3.18 14.94 5.60
C TYR A 222 -2.71 14.03 4.45
N ALA A 223 -3.51 13.94 3.37
CA ALA A 223 -3.16 13.10 2.23
C ALA A 223 -1.86 13.55 1.54
N ALA A 224 -1.62 14.87 1.47
CA ALA A 224 -0.34 15.41 1.00
C ALA A 224 0.83 15.09 1.96
N GLN A 225 0.60 15.05 3.27
CA GLN A 225 1.63 14.70 4.25
C GLN A 225 2.05 13.23 4.14
N ASP A 226 1.12 12.32 3.81
CA ASP A 226 1.44 10.91 3.61
C ASP A 226 2.38 10.70 2.41
N ILE A 227 2.28 11.52 1.37
CA ILE A 227 3.27 11.53 0.26
C ILE A 227 4.68 11.94 0.73
N LYS A 228 4.79 12.94 1.61
CA LYS A 228 6.10 13.32 2.19
C LYS A 228 6.71 12.19 3.01
N LEU A 229 5.87 11.53 3.80
CA LEU A 229 6.27 10.40 4.62
C LEU A 229 6.75 9.23 3.75
N LEU A 230 6.01 8.89 2.70
CA LEU A 230 6.42 7.86 1.74
C LEU A 230 7.72 8.21 1.02
N GLY A 231 7.91 9.49 0.63
CA GLY A 231 9.17 9.97 0.08
C GLY A 231 10.34 9.77 1.03
N LYS A 232 10.17 10.17 2.30
CA LYS A 232 11.18 9.98 3.35
C LYS A 232 11.49 8.51 3.59
N LEU A 233 10.49 7.63 3.58
CA LEU A 233 10.69 6.19 3.70
C LEU A 233 11.49 5.64 2.51
N TYR A 234 11.15 6.04 1.28
CA TYR A 234 11.86 5.60 0.10
C TYR A 234 13.33 6.02 0.12
N ASP A 235 13.61 7.28 0.44
CA ASP A 235 14.98 7.80 0.58
C ASP A 235 15.75 7.03 1.65
N THR A 236 15.13 6.81 2.82
CA THR A 236 15.73 6.03 3.91
C THR A 236 16.01 4.58 3.49
N PHE A 237 15.15 3.98 2.68
CA PHE A 237 15.34 2.61 2.19
C PHE A 237 16.48 2.52 1.19
N GLN A 238 16.69 3.56 0.37
CA GLN A 238 17.85 3.67 -0.50
C GLN A 238 19.14 3.82 0.31
N ASP A 239 19.16 4.73 1.30
CA ASP A 239 20.31 4.96 2.19
C ASP A 239 20.72 3.70 2.96
N LYS A 240 19.73 2.96 3.47
CA LYS A 240 19.94 1.68 4.17
C LYS A 240 20.16 0.51 3.21
N ARG A 241 20.14 0.73 1.90
CA ARG A 241 20.29 -0.27 0.82
C ARG A 241 19.24 -1.39 0.86
N TRP A 242 18.06 -1.13 1.41
CA TRP A 242 16.92 -2.02 1.34
C TRP A 242 16.37 -2.12 -0.09
N ILE A 243 16.62 -1.07 -0.87
CA ILE A 243 16.39 -1.00 -2.31
C ILE A 243 17.74 -0.73 -2.96
N THR A 244 18.15 -1.60 -3.89
CA THR A 244 19.41 -1.47 -4.62
C THR A 244 19.16 -1.48 -6.12
N PRO A 245 20.02 -0.86 -6.95
CA PRO A 245 19.85 -0.86 -8.41
C PRO A 245 19.69 -2.26 -9.01
N SER A 246 20.46 -3.24 -8.53
CA SER A 246 20.37 -4.64 -8.99
C SER A 246 19.10 -5.36 -8.52
N GLY A 247 18.51 -4.95 -7.40
CA GLY A 247 17.28 -5.53 -6.85
C GLY A 247 15.99 -4.91 -7.40
N LEU A 248 16.07 -3.75 -8.06
CA LEU A 248 14.89 -2.97 -8.51
C LEU A 248 13.95 -3.78 -9.41
N SER A 249 14.48 -4.47 -10.41
CA SER A 249 13.65 -5.25 -11.35
C SER A 249 12.91 -6.38 -10.63
N SER A 250 13.60 -7.11 -9.76
CA SER A 250 12.96 -8.19 -8.98
C SER A 250 11.90 -7.65 -8.03
N LEU A 251 12.18 -6.53 -7.34
CA LEU A 251 11.21 -5.89 -6.45
C LEU A 251 9.99 -5.39 -7.22
N ALA A 252 10.16 -4.74 -8.38
CA ALA A 252 9.06 -4.30 -9.24
C ALA A 252 8.17 -5.47 -9.67
N GLN A 253 8.75 -6.62 -10.05
CA GLN A 253 7.99 -7.82 -10.38
C GLN A 253 7.22 -8.39 -9.17
N MET A 254 7.80 -8.34 -7.96
CA MET A 254 7.10 -8.74 -6.73
C MET A 254 5.94 -7.80 -6.43
N SER A 255 6.15 -6.49 -6.58
CA SER A 255 5.13 -5.45 -6.40
C SER A 255 3.99 -5.60 -7.38
N ASP A 256 4.26 -5.83 -8.67
CA ASP A 256 3.23 -6.09 -9.67
C ASP A 256 2.32 -7.26 -9.27
N ARG A 257 2.90 -8.41 -8.89
CA ARG A 257 2.12 -9.56 -8.39
C ARG A 257 1.31 -9.25 -7.14
N TYR A 258 1.84 -8.38 -6.28
CA TYR A 258 1.22 -8.03 -5.01
C TYR A 258 0.03 -7.11 -5.21
N LEU A 259 0.22 -6.02 -5.94
CA LEU A 259 -0.82 -5.01 -6.20
C LEU A 259 -1.97 -5.59 -7.01
N THR A 260 -1.65 -6.37 -8.06
CA THR A 260 -2.64 -6.92 -8.99
C THR A 260 -3.34 -8.17 -8.48
N MET A 261 -3.11 -8.58 -7.22
CA MET A 261 -3.70 -9.80 -6.67
C MET A 261 -5.22 -9.77 -6.59
N PHE A 262 -5.82 -8.58 -6.65
CA PHE A 262 -7.26 -8.36 -6.72
C PHE A 262 -7.61 -7.56 -7.99
N GLN A 263 -8.65 -8.01 -8.67
CA GLN A 263 -9.25 -7.35 -9.83
C GLN A 263 -10.68 -6.90 -9.53
N THR A 264 -11.28 -7.40 -8.44
CA THR A 264 -12.61 -6.99 -7.97
C THR A 264 -12.64 -6.82 -6.45
N ARG A 265 -13.52 -5.95 -5.96
CA ARG A 265 -13.81 -5.80 -4.52
C ARG A 265 -14.27 -7.10 -3.88
N ALA A 266 -15.01 -7.94 -4.61
CA ALA A 266 -15.45 -9.24 -4.11
C ALA A 266 -14.26 -10.15 -3.74
N GLN A 267 -13.18 -10.13 -4.55
CA GLN A 267 -11.97 -10.88 -4.22
C GLN A 267 -11.28 -10.31 -2.97
N SER A 268 -11.16 -8.98 -2.87
CA SER A 268 -10.57 -8.32 -1.70
C SER A 268 -11.36 -8.61 -0.41
N VAL A 269 -12.69 -8.45 -0.43
CA VAL A 269 -13.59 -8.74 0.71
C VAL A 269 -13.53 -10.21 1.10
N ALA A 270 -13.55 -11.12 0.13
CA ALA A 270 -13.40 -12.54 0.42
C ALA A 270 -12.04 -12.78 1.11
N TYR A 271 -10.96 -12.19 0.61
CA TYR A 271 -9.63 -12.33 1.21
C TYR A 271 -9.56 -11.74 2.63
N GLU A 272 -10.19 -10.58 2.85
CA GLU A 272 -10.30 -9.93 4.16
C GLU A 272 -11.02 -10.81 5.17
N SER A 273 -12.20 -11.36 4.84
CA SER A 273 -12.99 -12.14 5.82
C SER A 273 -12.22 -13.34 6.41
N ARG A 274 -11.19 -13.79 5.70
CA ARG A 274 -10.26 -14.85 6.12
C ARG A 274 -9.16 -14.36 7.08
N ARG A 275 -9.07 -13.05 7.37
CA ARG A 275 -8.08 -12.36 8.20
C ARG A 275 -6.64 -12.83 7.98
N ILE A 276 -6.28 -13.04 6.71
CA ILE A 276 -4.96 -13.49 6.29
C ILE A 276 -4.06 -12.35 5.80
N TRP A 277 -4.56 -11.10 5.83
CA TRP A 277 -3.83 -9.92 5.33
C TRP A 277 -2.54 -9.60 6.09
N ILE A 278 -2.42 -10.05 7.34
CA ILE A 278 -1.24 -9.84 8.19
C ILE A 278 -0.04 -10.70 7.77
N VAL A 279 -0.28 -11.73 6.96
CA VAL A 279 0.77 -12.57 6.39
C VAL A 279 0.87 -12.29 4.90
N LEU A 280 2.09 -12.11 4.41
CA LEU A 280 2.33 -11.91 2.99
C LEU A 280 1.79 -13.12 2.22
N PRO A 281 0.96 -12.90 1.18
CA PRO A 281 0.47 -14.00 0.37
C PRO A 281 1.63 -14.77 -0.26
N LEU A 282 1.53 -16.10 -0.33
CA LEU A 282 2.50 -16.92 -1.07
C LEU A 282 2.52 -16.53 -2.56
N ASP A 283 3.59 -16.90 -3.26
CA ASP A 283 3.85 -16.56 -4.68
C ASP A 283 4.06 -15.06 -4.98
N ILE A 284 4.22 -14.23 -3.95
CA ILE A 284 4.57 -12.82 -4.12
C ILE A 284 6.08 -12.64 -4.25
N LEU A 285 6.87 -13.12 -3.28
CA LEU A 285 8.33 -12.94 -3.28
C LEU A 285 9.04 -13.78 -4.34
N THR A 286 8.51 -14.95 -4.67
CA THR A 286 9.07 -15.86 -5.65
C THR A 286 8.26 -15.82 -6.93
N THR A 287 8.92 -15.78 -8.08
CA THR A 287 8.24 -15.92 -9.37
C THR A 287 7.54 -17.28 -9.43
N PRO A 288 6.22 -17.33 -9.66
CA PRO A 288 5.49 -18.59 -9.72
C PRO A 288 5.93 -19.42 -10.93
N THR A 289 6.48 -20.61 -10.71
CA THR A 289 6.89 -21.56 -11.75
C THR A 289 6.08 -22.85 -11.69
N GLY A 290 6.09 -23.62 -12.78
CA GLY A 290 5.51 -24.96 -12.83
C GLY A 290 3.97 -24.99 -12.82
N ARG A 291 3.42 -26.13 -12.37
CA ARG A 291 1.96 -26.35 -12.29
C ARG A 291 1.36 -25.44 -11.22
N LYS A 292 0.18 -24.88 -11.53
CA LYS A 292 -0.60 -24.07 -10.59
C LYS A 292 -1.88 -24.78 -10.16
N HIS A 293 -2.33 -24.48 -8.95
CA HIS A 293 -3.55 -24.98 -8.36
C HIS A 293 -4.37 -23.85 -7.76
N THR A 294 -5.69 -24.00 -7.80
CA THR A 294 -6.58 -23.10 -7.07
C THR A 294 -6.66 -23.52 -5.61
N CYS A 295 -6.35 -22.59 -4.71
CA CYS A 295 -6.50 -22.79 -3.28
C CYS A 295 -7.99 -22.85 -2.92
N SER A 296 -8.44 -23.92 -2.25
CA SER A 296 -9.85 -24.05 -1.83
C SER A 296 -10.27 -23.04 -0.76
N TYR A 297 -9.30 -22.38 -0.11
CA TYR A 297 -9.58 -21.38 0.93
C TYR A 297 -9.56 -19.97 0.35
N CYS A 298 -8.41 -19.46 -0.12
CA CYS A 298 -8.29 -18.07 -0.61
C CYS A 298 -8.61 -17.88 -2.09
N SER A 299 -8.95 -18.96 -2.82
CA SER A 299 -9.30 -18.95 -4.24
C SER A 299 -8.20 -18.47 -5.21
N ARG A 300 -6.99 -18.17 -4.72
CA ARG A 300 -5.85 -17.80 -5.58
C ARG A 300 -5.32 -19.02 -6.34
N SER A 301 -4.90 -18.80 -7.58
CA SER A 301 -4.14 -19.75 -8.39
C SER A 301 -2.65 -19.62 -8.05
N LEU A 302 -2.07 -20.65 -7.44
CA LEU A 302 -0.72 -20.64 -6.86
C LEU A 302 0.10 -21.81 -7.36
N SER A 303 1.41 -21.63 -7.47
CA SER A 303 2.38 -22.66 -7.83
C SER A 303 2.35 -23.83 -6.84
N GLU A 304 2.75 -25.00 -7.34
CA GLU A 304 2.84 -26.24 -6.56
C GLU A 304 3.56 -26.08 -5.22
N SER A 305 4.66 -25.31 -5.17
CA SER A 305 5.45 -25.01 -3.97
C SER A 305 4.67 -24.31 -2.84
N CYS A 306 3.48 -23.78 -3.14
CA CYS A 306 2.58 -23.19 -2.15
C CYS A 306 1.78 -24.23 -1.36
N TYR A 307 1.82 -25.51 -1.73
CA TYR A 307 0.97 -26.56 -1.14
C TYR A 307 1.80 -27.60 -0.39
N GLU A 308 1.17 -28.26 0.57
CA GLU A 308 1.71 -29.46 1.21
C GLU A 308 1.28 -30.68 0.40
N PHE A 309 2.21 -31.63 0.23
CA PHE A 309 2.05 -32.86 -0.52
C PHE A 309 2.15 -34.07 0.41
N ASP A 310 1.48 -35.16 0.03
CA ASP A 310 1.68 -36.43 0.71
C ASP A 310 3.08 -37.00 0.39
N ASN A 311 3.48 -38.05 1.12
CA ASN A 311 4.83 -38.62 1.01
C ASN A 311 5.18 -39.10 -0.42
N GLY A 312 4.17 -39.43 -1.24
CA GLY A 312 4.36 -39.82 -2.63
C GLY A 312 4.30 -38.66 -3.63
N ARG A 313 3.99 -37.43 -3.17
CA ARG A 313 3.74 -36.24 -3.99
C ARG A 313 2.71 -36.45 -5.10
N THR A 314 1.79 -37.39 -4.91
CA THR A 314 0.70 -37.65 -5.88
C THR A 314 -0.58 -36.90 -5.49
N ARG A 315 -0.69 -36.50 -4.22
CA ARG A 315 -1.79 -35.71 -3.70
C ARG A 315 -1.28 -34.51 -2.93
N ARG A 316 -2.09 -33.46 -2.92
CA ARG A 316 -1.84 -32.22 -2.18
C ARG A 316 -2.99 -31.89 -1.23
N ARG A 317 -2.73 -31.06 -0.23
CA ARG A 317 -3.81 -30.43 0.52
C ARG A 317 -4.59 -29.45 -0.38
N PRO A 318 -5.93 -29.37 -0.26
CA PRO A 318 -6.74 -28.39 -0.99
C PRO A 318 -6.37 -26.92 -0.72
N PRO A 319 -6.17 -26.46 0.54
CA PRO A 319 -5.67 -25.12 0.82
C PRO A 319 -4.14 -25.04 0.61
N CYS A 320 -3.64 -23.85 0.27
CA CYS A 320 -2.20 -23.59 0.28
C CYS A 320 -1.68 -23.55 1.72
N ARG A 321 -0.37 -23.66 1.93
CA ARG A 321 0.28 -23.69 3.25
C ARG A 321 -0.16 -22.55 4.16
N LEU A 322 -0.19 -21.31 3.66
CA LEU A 322 -0.70 -20.15 4.41
C LEU A 322 -2.13 -20.38 4.91
N CYS A 323 -3.04 -20.73 4.00
CA CYS A 323 -4.45 -20.96 4.34
C CYS A 323 -4.63 -22.17 5.27
N HIS A 324 -3.78 -23.19 5.12
CA HIS A 324 -3.77 -24.36 5.99
C HIS A 324 -3.41 -23.97 7.42
N VAL A 325 -2.28 -23.30 7.65
CA VAL A 325 -1.86 -22.89 9.01
C VAL A 325 -2.82 -21.88 9.65
N VAL A 326 -3.47 -21.03 8.84
CA VAL A 326 -4.53 -20.13 9.32
C VAL A 326 -5.76 -20.92 9.76
N SER A 327 -6.15 -21.96 9.01
CA SER A 327 -7.27 -22.83 9.37
C SER A 327 -6.97 -23.58 10.67
N MET A 328 -5.75 -24.12 10.81
CA MET A 328 -5.29 -24.77 12.04
C MET A 328 -5.35 -23.83 13.24
N LYS A 329 -4.88 -22.59 13.09
CA LYS A 329 -4.97 -21.57 14.16
C LYS A 329 -6.41 -21.34 14.63
N ARG A 330 -7.39 -21.50 13.73
CA ARG A 330 -8.82 -21.31 14.00
C ARG A 330 -9.51 -22.57 14.51
N GLY A 331 -8.77 -23.62 14.81
CA GLY A 331 -9.33 -24.91 15.27
C GLY A 331 -9.98 -25.73 14.16
N ALA A 332 -9.82 -25.34 12.89
CA ALA A 332 -10.30 -26.12 11.75
C ALA A 332 -9.21 -27.08 11.28
N SER A 333 -9.53 -28.37 11.22
CA SER A 333 -8.65 -29.38 10.62
C SER A 333 -9.03 -29.64 9.17
N VAL A 334 -8.07 -29.55 8.25
CA VAL A 334 -8.23 -29.96 6.85
C VAL A 334 -7.41 -31.22 6.62
N ASN A 335 -8.03 -32.37 6.90
CA ASN A 335 -7.41 -33.69 6.75
C ASN A 335 -7.62 -34.31 5.35
N SER A 336 -8.23 -33.58 4.42
CA SER A 336 -8.48 -34.06 3.06
C SER A 336 -7.27 -33.84 2.15
N TRP A 337 -7.10 -34.78 1.21
CA TRP A 337 -6.10 -34.76 0.14
C TRP A 337 -6.83 -34.79 -1.20
N VAL A 338 -6.33 -34.03 -2.18
CA VAL A 338 -6.83 -34.03 -3.57
C VAL A 338 -5.69 -34.38 -4.50
N SER A 339 -6.00 -34.94 -5.67
CA SER A 339 -4.99 -35.22 -6.69
C SER A 339 -4.20 -33.96 -7.04
N ALA A 340 -2.87 -34.13 -7.13
CA ALA A 340 -1.93 -33.11 -7.54
C ALA A 340 -1.93 -32.87 -9.06
#